data_AF-A0A7K1FU37-F1
#
_entry.id   AF-A0A7K1FU37-F1
#
_cell.length_a   1.000
_cell.length_b   1.000
_cell.length_c   1.000
_cell.angle_alpha   90.00
_cell.angle_beta   90.00
_cell.angle_gamma   90.00
#
_symmetry.space_group_name_H-M   'P 1'
#
loop_
_entity.id
_entity.type
_entity.pdbx_description
1 polymer ?
#
loop_
_entity_poly.entity_id
_entity_poly.type
_entity_poly.pdbx_seq_one_letter_code
_entity_poly.pdbx_strand_id
1 'polypeptide(L)'
;MKYEDLKKFIKSTKSSKSTIYRFYKKNEDLFLETKKPNRERLFPADHARYFDSEIMFDENKALRQENQSMRNLIDCLADKESLQHTFWQMDWSFFFTVAYKTDRNKTSCFKQMHGLYDYLNQKYGASTEIRLFFTTEPFPNRKGCHNHFVFYASDKKLHEQIVTDIQDYFNYDRTDVSIYDRYKAGLFYMSKDGLSGEDWDFISNSTNTSDDEN
;
A
#
# COMPACT_ATOMS: atom_id res chain seq x y z
N MET A 1 21.96 -0.15 -18.06
CA MET A 1 21.07 0.63 -18.96
C MET A 1 21.46 0.37 -20.41
N LYS A 2 20.52 -0.09 -21.24
CA LYS A 2 20.73 -0.38 -22.67
C LYS A 2 20.47 0.88 -23.49
N TYR A 3 21.30 1.12 -24.50
CA TYR A 3 21.19 2.31 -25.36
C TYR A 3 20.93 1.92 -26.82
N GLU A 4 20.20 2.78 -27.53
CA GLU A 4 19.84 2.64 -28.94
C GLU A 4 20.30 3.87 -29.73
N ASP A 5 20.78 3.67 -30.95
CA ASP A 5 20.95 4.76 -31.90
C ASP A 5 19.58 5.31 -32.36
N LEU A 6 19.59 6.47 -33.01
CA LEU A 6 18.37 7.12 -33.48
C LEU A 6 17.52 6.23 -34.41
N LYS A 7 18.14 5.44 -35.30
CA LYS A 7 17.40 4.61 -36.27
C LYS A 7 16.67 3.48 -35.55
N LYS A 8 17.36 2.82 -34.62
CA LYS A 8 16.79 1.77 -33.79
C LYS A 8 15.72 2.32 -32.86
N PHE A 9 15.95 3.48 -32.26
CA PHE A 9 15.00 4.14 -31.37
C PHE A 9 13.71 4.59 -32.09
N ILE A 10 13.82 5.05 -33.35
CA ILE A 10 12.65 5.32 -34.21
C ILE A 10 11.83 4.04 -34.43
N LYS A 11 12.51 2.89 -34.63
CA LYS A 11 11.83 1.61 -34.82
C LYS A 11 11.14 1.12 -33.56
N SER A 12 11.76 1.26 -32.39
CA SER A 12 11.17 0.84 -31.11
C SER A 12 10.01 1.73 -30.68
N THR A 13 10.14 3.05 -30.83
CA THR A 13 9.10 4.03 -30.47
C THR A 13 8.00 4.21 -31.52
N LYS A 14 8.21 3.70 -32.74
CA LYS A 14 7.39 4.01 -33.93
C LYS A 14 7.18 5.52 -34.15
N SER A 15 8.10 6.34 -33.66
CA SER A 15 7.98 7.79 -33.63
C SER A 15 9.01 8.46 -34.53
N SER A 16 8.65 9.57 -35.15
CA SER A 16 9.55 10.30 -36.05
C SER A 16 10.72 10.94 -35.30
N LYS A 17 11.84 11.16 -36.00
CA LYS A 17 12.99 11.92 -35.48
C LYS A 17 12.57 13.25 -34.86
N SER A 18 11.73 14.02 -35.54
CA SER A 18 11.32 15.34 -35.05
C SER A 18 10.48 15.25 -33.78
N THR A 19 9.61 14.24 -33.66
CA THR A 19 8.85 13.94 -32.43
C THR A 19 9.79 13.63 -31.28
N ILE A 20 10.76 12.73 -31.48
CA ILE A 20 11.73 12.31 -30.46
C ILE A 20 12.54 13.52 -29.95
N TYR A 21 13.12 14.32 -30.84
CA TYR A 21 13.89 15.51 -30.41
C TYR A 21 13.01 16.58 -29.76
N ARG A 22 11.76 16.74 -30.19
CA ARG A 22 10.81 17.66 -29.55
C ARG A 22 10.45 17.20 -28.13
N PHE A 23 10.28 15.90 -27.92
CA PHE A 23 10.06 15.33 -26.59
C PHE A 23 11.21 15.66 -25.65
N TYR A 24 12.45 15.37 -26.04
CA TYR A 24 13.62 15.67 -25.19
C TYR A 24 13.89 17.16 -25.01
N LYS A 25 13.53 18.00 -25.98
CA LYS A 25 13.61 19.48 -25.81
C LYS A 25 12.67 19.97 -24.69
N LYS A 26 11.56 19.27 -24.45
CA LYS A 26 10.60 19.62 -23.39
C LYS A 26 10.92 18.98 -22.04
N ASN A 27 11.76 17.94 -22.01
CA ASN A 27 12.10 17.16 -20.82
C ASN A 27 13.63 17.09 -20.73
N GLU A 28 14.23 18.17 -20.21
CA GLU A 28 15.69 18.36 -20.19
C GLU A 28 16.39 17.34 -19.28
N ASP A 29 15.74 16.95 -18.18
CA ASP A 29 16.13 15.88 -17.27
C ASP A 29 16.34 14.55 -18.01
N LEU A 30 15.34 14.12 -18.79
CA LEU A 30 15.44 12.90 -19.60
C LEU A 30 16.49 13.04 -20.70
N PHE A 31 16.75 14.25 -21.19
CA PHE A 31 17.79 14.49 -22.20
C PHE A 31 19.19 14.29 -21.64
N LEU A 32 19.42 14.61 -20.36
CA LEU A 32 20.70 14.39 -19.67
C LEU A 32 21.06 12.89 -19.57
N GLU A 33 20.05 12.01 -19.56
CA GLU A 33 20.26 10.55 -19.54
C GLU A 33 20.76 9.98 -20.89
N THR A 34 20.63 10.75 -21.98
CA THR A 34 21.11 10.36 -23.30
C THR A 34 22.62 10.56 -23.43
N LYS A 35 23.30 9.69 -24.20
CA LYS A 35 24.76 9.75 -24.37
C LYS A 35 25.15 10.26 -25.75
N LYS A 36 26.29 10.95 -25.88
CA LYS A 36 26.84 11.36 -27.19
C LYS A 36 28.33 10.99 -27.31
N PRO A 37 28.67 9.68 -27.30
CA PRO A 37 30.06 9.24 -27.30
C PRO A 37 30.78 9.53 -28.63
N ASN A 38 30.12 9.42 -29.80
CA ASN A 38 30.76 9.54 -31.11
C ASN A 38 29.87 10.27 -32.14
N ARG A 39 29.75 11.60 -32.05
CA ARG A 39 28.91 12.51 -32.90
C ARG A 39 27.41 12.19 -32.96
N GLU A 40 27.02 10.92 -32.89
CA GLU A 40 25.68 10.40 -32.81
C GLU A 40 25.22 10.32 -31.35
N ARG A 41 23.94 10.62 -31.15
CA ARG A 41 23.29 10.54 -29.84
C ARG A 41 22.67 9.15 -29.68
N LEU A 42 22.88 8.58 -28.50
CA LEU A 42 22.34 7.32 -28.05
C LEU A 42 21.25 7.59 -27.01
N PHE A 43 20.10 6.94 -27.20
CA PHE A 43 18.91 7.08 -26.37
C PHE A 43 18.78 5.85 -25.46
N PRO A 44 18.44 5.99 -24.18
CA PRO A 44 18.15 4.82 -23.36
C PRO A 44 16.93 4.07 -23.91
N ALA A 45 17.04 2.76 -24.05
CA ALA A 45 15.97 1.93 -24.62
C ALA A 45 14.66 2.05 -23.83
N ASP A 46 14.77 2.22 -22.50
CA ASP A 46 13.63 2.33 -21.59
C ASP A 46 12.78 3.60 -21.84
N HIS A 47 13.34 4.63 -22.50
CA HIS A 47 12.58 5.83 -22.85
C HIS A 47 11.54 5.56 -23.94
N ALA A 48 11.58 4.39 -24.58
CA ALA A 48 10.58 4.03 -25.58
C ALA A 48 9.15 4.02 -25.02
N ARG A 49 8.99 3.74 -23.71
CA ARG A 49 7.68 3.77 -23.02
C ARG A 49 6.97 5.12 -23.11
N TYR A 50 7.71 6.23 -23.19
CA TYR A 50 7.15 7.58 -23.29
C TYR A 50 6.52 7.89 -24.66
N PHE A 51 6.63 6.96 -25.60
CA PHE A 51 6.06 7.05 -26.94
C PHE A 51 4.97 6.00 -27.18
N ASP A 52 4.70 5.14 -26.20
CA ASP A 52 3.65 4.14 -26.24
C ASP A 52 2.39 4.69 -25.56
N SER A 53 1.37 5.02 -26.35
CA SER A 53 0.15 5.64 -25.85
C SER A 53 -0.67 4.75 -24.93
N GLU A 54 -0.59 3.42 -25.09
CA GLU A 54 -1.32 2.46 -24.26
C GLU A 54 -0.67 2.38 -22.87
N ILE A 55 0.65 2.21 -22.83
CA ILE A 55 1.43 2.26 -21.58
C ILE A 55 1.24 3.61 -20.88
N MET A 56 1.34 4.72 -21.61
CA MET A 56 1.13 6.06 -21.03
C MET A 56 -0.29 6.25 -20.48
N PHE A 57 -1.31 5.70 -21.13
CA PHE A 57 -2.68 5.78 -20.65
C PHE A 57 -2.86 5.01 -19.34
N ASP A 58 -2.35 3.78 -19.28
CA ASP A 58 -2.42 2.95 -18.07
C ASP A 58 -1.61 3.54 -16.91
N GLU A 59 -0.40 4.04 -17.18
CA GLU A 59 0.42 4.75 -16.18
C GLU A 59 -0.30 6.01 -15.68
N ASN A 60 -0.89 6.81 -16.58
CA ASN A 60 -1.64 8.01 -16.19
C ASN A 60 -2.88 7.66 -15.35
N LYS A 61 -3.59 6.59 -15.70
CA LYS A 61 -4.74 6.09 -14.93
C LYS A 61 -4.33 5.70 -13.52
N ALA A 62 -3.23 4.97 -13.36
CA ALA A 62 -2.68 4.61 -12.05
C ALA A 62 -2.28 5.86 -11.25
N LEU A 63 -1.54 6.79 -11.85
CA LEU A 63 -1.14 8.06 -11.21
C LEU A 63 -2.34 8.91 -10.78
N ARG A 64 -3.44 8.91 -11.54
CA ARG A 64 -4.67 9.60 -11.15
C ARG A 64 -5.33 8.98 -9.92
N GLN A 65 -5.33 7.66 -9.83
CA GLN A 65 -5.86 6.94 -8.66
C GLN A 65 -5.01 7.24 -7.42
N GLU A 66 -3.67 7.21 -7.54
CA GLU A 66 -2.75 7.57 -6.46
C GLU A 66 -2.96 9.03 -6.00
N ASN A 67 -3.05 9.97 -6.94
CA ASN A 67 -3.32 11.37 -6.64
C ASN A 67 -4.67 11.58 -5.92
N GLN A 68 -5.71 10.84 -6.29
CA GLN A 68 -6.99 10.89 -5.59
C GLN A 68 -6.88 10.36 -4.17
N SER A 69 -6.18 9.24 -3.97
CA SER A 69 -5.91 8.68 -2.63
C SER A 69 -5.14 9.66 -1.75
N MET A 70 -4.14 10.35 -2.32
CA MET A 70 -3.38 11.39 -1.62
C MET A 70 -4.24 12.60 -1.24
N ARG A 71 -5.17 13.03 -2.09
CA ARG A 71 -6.10 14.12 -1.76
C ARG A 71 -7.00 13.74 -0.58
N ASN A 72 -7.60 12.55 -0.64
CA ASN A 72 -8.42 12.03 0.45
C ASN A 72 -7.63 11.95 1.77
N LEU A 73 -6.37 11.51 1.69
CA LEU A 73 -5.46 11.51 2.84
C LEU A 73 -5.28 12.92 3.43
N ILE A 74 -5.01 13.92 2.60
CA ILE A 74 -4.84 15.31 3.05
C ILE A 74 -6.13 15.82 3.72
N ASP A 75 -7.28 15.57 3.10
CA ASP A 75 -8.58 15.99 3.64
C ASP A 75 -8.86 15.34 5.00
N CYS A 76 -8.55 14.05 5.16
CA CYS A 76 -8.69 13.35 6.44
C CYS A 76 -7.69 13.84 7.51
N LEU A 77 -6.46 14.18 7.12
CA LEU A 77 -5.44 14.67 8.06
C LEU A 77 -5.65 16.13 8.49
N ALA A 78 -6.50 16.87 7.78
CA ALA A 78 -6.83 18.25 8.14
C ALA A 78 -7.50 18.33 9.53
N ASP A 79 -8.28 17.31 9.89
CA ASP A 79 -8.82 17.15 11.25
C ASP A 79 -7.81 16.40 12.14
N LYS A 80 -7.11 17.15 12.99
CA LYS A 80 -6.09 16.63 13.90
C LYS A 80 -6.65 15.80 15.06
N GLU A 81 -7.94 15.96 15.35
CA GLU A 81 -8.62 15.24 16.43
C GLU A 81 -9.28 13.95 15.92
N SER A 82 -9.20 13.68 14.61
CA SER A 82 -9.77 12.48 14.02
C SER A 82 -8.99 11.21 14.39
N LEU A 83 -9.71 10.09 14.54
CA LEU A 83 -9.10 8.77 14.77
C LEU A 83 -8.11 8.41 13.65
N GLN A 84 -8.42 8.84 12.43
CA GLN A 84 -7.58 8.67 11.24
C GLN A 84 -6.24 9.40 11.42
N HIS A 85 -6.26 10.62 11.95
CA HIS A 85 -5.05 11.36 12.27
C HIS A 85 -4.26 10.66 13.38
N THR A 86 -4.93 10.19 14.44
CA THR A 86 -4.27 9.43 15.51
C THR A 86 -3.54 8.21 14.97
N PHE A 87 -4.23 7.33 14.23
CA PHE A 87 -3.62 6.13 13.66
C PHE A 87 -2.55 6.43 12.60
N TRP A 88 -2.63 7.57 11.91
CA TRP A 88 -1.58 8.02 10.99
C TRP A 88 -0.26 8.35 11.67
N GLN A 89 -0.32 8.90 12.88
CA GLN A 89 0.88 9.25 13.66
C GLN A 89 1.56 8.03 14.27
N MET A 90 0.84 6.92 14.38
CA MET A 90 1.38 5.70 14.95
C MET A 90 2.17 4.89 13.91
N ASP A 91 3.23 4.20 14.35
CA ASP A 91 4.05 3.36 13.46
C ASP A 91 3.39 2.02 13.17
N TRP A 92 3.27 1.61 11.91
CA TRP A 92 2.75 0.30 11.52
C TRP A 92 3.78 -0.48 10.71
N SER A 93 3.76 -1.81 10.83
CA SER A 93 4.72 -2.68 10.15
C SER A 93 4.15 -3.22 8.84
N PHE A 94 2.92 -3.73 8.87
CA PHE A 94 2.31 -4.46 7.77
C PHE A 94 0.87 -4.04 7.52
N PHE A 95 0.45 -4.19 6.26
CA PHE A 95 -0.95 -4.15 5.85
C PHE A 95 -1.33 -5.53 5.32
N PHE A 96 -2.47 -6.03 5.79
CA PHE A 96 -3.02 -7.31 5.41
C PHE A 96 -4.43 -7.17 4.87
N THR A 97 -4.76 -8.04 3.94
CA THR A 97 -6.14 -8.30 3.50
C THR A 97 -6.43 -9.78 3.63
N VAL A 98 -7.49 -10.14 4.35
CA VAL A 98 -7.96 -11.51 4.52
C VAL A 98 -9.29 -11.66 3.80
N ALA A 99 -9.24 -12.37 2.67
CA ALA A 99 -10.42 -12.75 1.91
C ALA A 99 -10.85 -14.17 2.26
N TYR A 100 -11.86 -14.29 3.13
CA TYR A 100 -12.34 -15.58 3.62
C TYR A 100 -12.97 -16.43 2.50
N LYS A 101 -12.60 -17.72 2.40
CA LYS A 101 -13.20 -18.62 1.40
C LYS A 101 -14.68 -18.89 1.67
N THR A 102 -15.03 -19.07 2.93
CA THR A 102 -16.43 -19.24 3.35
C THR A 102 -17.10 -17.89 3.57
N ASP A 103 -18.38 -17.76 3.23
CA ASP A 103 -19.15 -16.56 3.50
C ASP A 103 -19.25 -16.30 5.01
N ARG A 104 -18.65 -15.19 5.46
CA ARG A 104 -18.71 -14.73 6.86
C ARG A 104 -19.54 -13.45 6.97
N ASN A 105 -20.24 -13.31 8.09
CA ASN A 105 -20.88 -12.04 8.47
C ASN A 105 -19.91 -11.18 9.31
N LYS A 106 -20.32 -9.94 9.58
CA LYS A 106 -19.53 -8.95 10.34
C LYS A 106 -19.05 -9.49 11.69
N THR A 107 -19.96 -10.02 12.51
CA THR A 107 -19.65 -10.63 13.81
C THR A 107 -18.65 -11.77 13.71
N SER A 108 -18.74 -12.62 12.68
CA SER A 108 -17.78 -13.70 12.49
C SER A 108 -16.41 -13.16 12.11
N CYS A 109 -16.33 -12.15 11.25
CA CYS A 109 -15.06 -11.50 10.87
C CYS A 109 -14.41 -10.81 12.08
N PHE A 110 -15.19 -10.08 12.86
CA PHE A 110 -14.76 -9.46 14.11
C PHE A 110 -14.12 -10.49 15.05
N LYS A 111 -14.80 -11.62 15.30
CA LYS A 111 -14.25 -12.71 16.13
C LYS A 111 -12.96 -13.31 15.57
N GLN A 112 -12.81 -13.40 14.25
CA GLN A 112 -11.56 -13.89 13.64
C GLN A 112 -10.39 -12.95 13.94
N MET A 113 -10.62 -11.63 13.88
CA MET A 113 -9.58 -10.63 14.15
C MET A 113 -9.18 -10.60 15.63
N HIS A 114 -10.14 -10.72 16.56
CA HIS A 114 -9.81 -10.90 17.98
C HIS A 114 -9.06 -12.21 18.24
N GLY A 115 -9.51 -13.32 17.66
CA GLY A 115 -8.82 -14.59 17.80
C GLY A 115 -7.39 -14.56 17.26
N LEU A 116 -7.16 -13.86 16.15
CA LEU A 116 -5.82 -13.61 15.62
C LEU A 116 -4.97 -12.81 16.61
N TYR A 117 -5.52 -11.72 17.16
CA TYR A 117 -4.81 -10.90 18.15
C TYR A 117 -4.44 -11.72 19.38
N ASP A 118 -5.38 -12.49 19.95
CA ASP A 118 -5.14 -13.32 21.13
C ASP A 118 -4.04 -14.36 20.87
N TYR A 119 -4.09 -15.02 19.70
CA TYR A 119 -3.07 -15.97 19.27
C TYR A 119 -1.68 -15.33 19.19
N LEU A 120 -1.56 -14.17 18.55
CA LEU A 120 -0.30 -13.44 18.41
C LEU A 120 0.19 -12.91 19.76
N ASN A 121 -0.70 -12.38 20.59
CA ASN A 121 -0.36 -11.85 21.90
C ASN A 121 0.12 -12.95 22.85
N GLN A 122 -0.50 -14.13 22.82
CA GLN A 122 -0.04 -15.28 23.59
C GLN A 122 1.37 -15.73 23.17
N LYS A 123 1.66 -15.69 21.86
CA LYS A 123 2.95 -16.16 21.32
C LYS A 123 4.08 -15.14 21.45
N TYR A 124 3.77 -13.86 21.27
CA TYR A 124 4.77 -12.78 21.12
C TYR A 124 4.63 -11.63 22.11
N GLY A 125 3.52 -11.53 22.83
CA GLY A 125 3.22 -10.34 23.64
C GLY A 125 4.20 -10.09 24.79
N ALA A 126 4.92 -11.12 25.25
CA ALA A 126 5.98 -10.98 26.24
C ALA A 126 7.33 -10.50 25.63
N SER A 127 7.50 -10.62 24.31
CA SER A 127 8.76 -10.35 23.61
C SER A 127 8.72 -9.08 22.76
N THR A 128 7.54 -8.66 22.31
CA THR A 128 7.37 -7.45 21.50
C THR A 128 6.02 -6.81 21.78
N GLU A 129 6.00 -5.49 21.67
CA GLU A 129 4.75 -4.75 21.63
C GLU A 129 4.06 -5.07 20.31
N ILE A 130 2.79 -5.46 20.38
CA ILE A 130 1.94 -5.67 19.22
C ILE A 130 0.70 -4.80 19.29
N ARG A 131 0.28 -4.33 18.14
CA ARG A 131 -1.04 -3.73 17.99
C ARG A 131 -1.64 -4.00 16.63
N LEU A 132 -2.95 -4.00 16.59
CA LEU A 132 -3.74 -4.36 15.44
C LEU A 132 -4.92 -3.41 15.34
N PHE A 133 -5.07 -2.77 14.18
CA PHE A 133 -6.30 -2.08 13.80
C PHE A 133 -6.89 -2.82 12.61
N PHE A 134 -8.17 -3.15 12.65
CA PHE A 134 -8.86 -3.83 11.57
C PHE A 134 -10.19 -3.19 11.23
N THR A 135 -10.63 -3.41 10.00
CA THR A 135 -12.00 -3.14 9.57
C THR A 135 -12.58 -4.31 8.81
N THR A 136 -13.90 -4.40 8.82
CA THR A 136 -14.68 -5.44 8.14
C THR A 136 -15.54 -4.80 7.06
N GLU A 137 -15.35 -5.23 5.82
CA GLU A 137 -16.07 -4.71 4.67
C GLU A 137 -16.84 -5.83 3.93
N PRO A 138 -18.05 -5.56 3.41
CA PRO A 138 -18.72 -6.50 2.51
C PRO A 138 -17.92 -6.66 1.21
N PHE A 139 -17.93 -7.85 0.61
CA PHE A 139 -17.36 -7.99 -0.73
C PHE A 139 -18.22 -7.24 -1.77
N PRO A 140 -17.62 -6.56 -2.75
CA PRO A 140 -18.37 -5.87 -3.79
C PRO A 140 -19.08 -6.82 -4.76
N ASN A 141 -18.53 -8.03 -4.95
CA ASN A 141 -18.92 -8.95 -6.02
C ASN A 141 -19.50 -10.28 -5.51
N ARG A 142 -19.64 -10.47 -4.19
CA ARG A 142 -20.20 -11.70 -3.61
C ARG A 142 -20.78 -11.47 -2.21
N LYS A 143 -21.49 -12.47 -1.70
CA LYS A 143 -21.97 -12.47 -0.32
C LYS A 143 -20.81 -12.65 0.66
N GLY A 144 -20.97 -12.08 1.85
CA GLY A 144 -20.01 -12.17 2.94
C GLY A 144 -19.09 -10.95 3.06
N CYS A 145 -18.23 -10.98 4.07
CA CYS A 145 -17.32 -9.90 4.41
C CYS A 145 -15.86 -10.35 4.33
N HIS A 146 -14.93 -9.39 4.31
CA HIS A 146 -13.49 -9.56 4.43
C HIS A 146 -12.92 -8.60 5.46
N ASN A 147 -11.68 -8.84 5.85
CA ASN A 147 -10.95 -7.92 6.72
C ASN A 147 -9.77 -7.27 6.00
N HIS A 148 -9.63 -5.98 6.25
CA HIS A 148 -8.36 -5.27 6.11
C HIS A 148 -7.82 -5.03 7.51
N PHE A 149 -6.51 -5.15 7.71
CA PHE A 149 -5.92 -4.77 8.97
C PHE A 149 -4.49 -4.27 8.80
N VAL A 150 -4.10 -3.37 9.70
CA VAL A 150 -2.71 -2.97 9.89
C VAL A 150 -2.20 -3.59 11.18
N PHE A 151 -0.96 -4.05 11.13
CA PHE A 151 -0.31 -4.71 12.24
C PHE A 151 1.03 -4.04 12.53
N TYR A 152 1.34 -3.89 13.81
CA TYR A 152 2.63 -3.42 14.28
C TYR A 152 3.25 -4.45 15.22
N ALA A 153 4.54 -4.69 15.04
CA ALA A 153 5.40 -5.30 16.03
C ALA A 153 6.66 -4.46 16.20
N SER A 154 7.02 -4.13 17.44
CA SER A 154 8.19 -3.31 17.74
C SER A 154 9.52 -3.98 17.40
N ASP A 155 9.61 -5.32 17.57
CA ASP A 155 10.82 -6.08 17.24
C ASP A 155 10.83 -6.51 15.78
N LYS A 156 11.64 -5.82 14.98
CA LYS A 156 11.83 -6.09 13.56
C LYS A 156 12.40 -7.48 13.26
N LYS A 157 13.06 -8.14 14.22
CA LYS A 157 13.59 -9.50 14.02
C LYS A 157 12.48 -10.55 13.98
N LEU A 158 11.33 -10.27 14.59
CA LEU A 158 10.19 -11.17 14.64
C LEU A 158 9.24 -11.01 13.44
N HIS A 159 9.43 -9.98 12.62
CA HIS A 159 8.54 -9.61 11.52
C HIS A 159 8.24 -10.76 10.56
N GLU A 160 9.27 -11.46 10.06
CA GLU A 160 9.09 -12.56 9.12
C GLU A 160 8.31 -13.73 9.73
N GLN A 161 8.61 -14.07 10.98
CA GLN A 161 7.93 -15.14 11.70
C GLN A 161 6.46 -14.79 11.97
N ILE A 162 6.19 -13.55 12.39
CA ILE A 162 4.82 -13.08 12.64
C ILE A 162 4.00 -13.09 11.34
N VAL A 163 4.56 -12.64 10.22
CA VAL A 163 3.85 -12.70 8.92
C VAL A 163 3.52 -14.14 8.56
N THR A 164 4.48 -15.06 8.74
CA THR A 164 4.27 -16.49 8.47
C THR A 164 3.15 -17.05 9.35
N ASP A 165 3.18 -16.77 10.65
CA ASP A 165 2.16 -17.24 11.58
C ASP A 165 0.76 -16.69 11.29
N ILE A 166 0.65 -15.44 10.85
CA ILE A 166 -0.62 -14.85 10.41
C ILE A 166 -1.15 -15.58 9.18
N GLN A 167 -0.28 -15.85 8.19
CA GLN A 167 -0.65 -16.59 6.99
C GLN A 167 -1.06 -18.02 7.32
N ASP A 168 -0.38 -18.66 8.27
CA ASP A 168 -0.70 -20.00 8.75
C ASP A 168 -2.03 -20.02 9.54
N TYR A 169 -2.30 -19.01 10.37
CA TYR A 169 -3.57 -18.85 11.08
C TYR A 169 -4.76 -18.81 10.10
N PHE A 170 -4.57 -18.15 8.94
CA PHE A 170 -5.54 -18.07 7.86
C PHE A 170 -5.23 -18.99 6.68
N ASN A 171 -4.57 -20.13 6.89
CA ASN A 171 -4.11 -21.01 5.81
C ASN A 171 -5.24 -21.54 4.90
N TYR A 172 -6.48 -21.58 5.39
CA TYR A 172 -7.64 -21.95 4.60
C TYR A 172 -8.19 -20.80 3.75
N ASP A 173 -7.82 -19.56 4.05
CA ASP A 173 -8.30 -18.34 3.41
C ASP A 173 -7.24 -17.75 2.47
N ARG A 174 -7.58 -16.68 1.74
CA ARG A 174 -6.59 -15.94 0.95
C ARG A 174 -6.11 -14.75 1.77
N THR A 175 -4.81 -14.68 1.98
CA THR A 175 -4.16 -13.60 2.74
C THR A 175 -3.16 -12.88 1.86
N ASP A 176 -3.38 -11.60 1.64
CA ASP A 176 -2.48 -10.71 0.91
C ASP A 176 -1.76 -9.82 1.94
N VAL A 177 -0.43 -9.71 1.85
CA VAL A 177 0.40 -8.93 2.77
C VAL A 177 1.32 -7.97 2.02
N SER A 178 1.49 -6.78 2.57
CA SER A 178 2.49 -5.81 2.12
C SER A 178 3.11 -5.09 3.31
N ILE A 179 4.34 -4.60 3.15
CA ILE A 179 4.92 -3.62 4.07
C ILE A 179 3.99 -2.42 4.12
N TYR A 180 3.68 -1.95 5.32
CA TYR A 180 2.81 -0.78 5.47
C TYR A 180 3.51 0.47 4.93
N ASP A 181 2.82 1.18 4.05
CA ASP A 181 3.23 2.48 3.55
C ASP A 181 2.16 3.48 3.94
N ARG A 182 2.51 4.41 4.85
CA ARG A 182 1.59 5.45 5.31
C ARG A 182 1.05 6.22 4.10
N TYR A 183 1.86 6.54 3.10
CA TYR A 183 1.43 7.36 1.97
C TYR A 183 0.44 6.67 1.02
N LYS A 184 0.22 5.36 1.14
CA LYS A 184 -0.73 4.60 0.29
C LYS A 184 -2.16 4.55 0.81
N ALA A 185 -2.49 5.39 1.78
CA ALA A 185 -3.86 5.58 2.28
C ALA A 185 -4.55 4.31 2.82
N GLY A 186 -3.84 3.21 3.11
CA GLY A 186 -4.45 1.95 3.57
C GLY A 186 -5.28 2.12 4.84
N LEU A 187 -4.77 2.91 5.78
CA LEU A 187 -5.47 3.26 7.02
C LEU A 187 -6.70 4.17 6.79
N PHE A 188 -6.68 4.98 5.74
CA PHE A 188 -7.78 5.86 5.35
C PHE A 188 -8.83 5.11 4.55
N TYR A 189 -8.42 4.13 3.75
CA TYR A 189 -9.33 3.20 3.08
C TYR A 189 -10.15 2.45 4.14
N MET A 190 -9.48 1.92 5.15
CA MET A 190 -10.10 1.22 6.27
C MET A 190 -11.05 2.10 7.09
N SER A 191 -10.77 3.38 7.22
CA SER A 191 -11.54 4.31 8.07
C SER A 191 -12.53 5.20 7.31
N LYS A 192 -12.87 4.83 6.06
CA LYS A 192 -13.90 5.52 5.27
C LYS A 192 -15.29 5.23 5.84
N ASP A 193 -16.04 6.29 6.08
CA ASP A 193 -17.46 6.34 6.44
C ASP A 193 -17.93 5.39 7.54
N GLY A 194 -18.10 5.95 8.75
CA GLY A 194 -18.97 5.36 9.77
C GLY A 194 -18.46 4.05 10.37
N LEU A 195 -17.27 4.09 10.97
CA LEU A 195 -16.81 3.07 11.91
C LEU A 195 -17.88 2.88 13.01
N SER A 196 -18.71 1.84 12.90
CA SER A 196 -19.86 1.62 13.76
C SER A 196 -19.97 0.17 14.19
N GLY A 197 -20.21 -0.05 15.48
CA GLY A 197 -20.37 -1.41 16.05
C GLY A 197 -19.17 -2.32 15.79
N GLU A 198 -19.46 -3.57 15.38
CA GLU A 198 -18.48 -4.65 15.16
C GLU A 198 -17.74 -4.58 13.80
N ASP A 199 -17.77 -3.42 13.13
CA ASP A 199 -17.11 -3.25 11.83
C ASP A 199 -15.62 -2.93 11.95
N TRP A 200 -15.13 -2.66 13.16
CA TRP A 200 -13.74 -2.31 13.43
C TRP A 200 -13.36 -2.52 14.90
N ASP A 201 -12.07 -2.63 15.18
CA ASP A 201 -11.51 -2.43 16.52
C ASP A 201 -10.02 -2.05 16.43
N PHE A 202 -9.50 -1.47 17.52
CA PHE A 202 -8.08 -1.25 17.77
C PHE A 202 -7.66 -1.95 19.05
N ILE A 203 -6.73 -2.89 18.93
CA ILE A 203 -6.30 -3.75 20.04
C ILE A 203 -4.77 -3.65 20.18
N SER A 204 -4.28 -3.40 21.40
CA SER A 204 -2.85 -3.30 21.70
C SER A 204 -2.51 -3.95 23.04
N ASN A 205 -1.29 -4.47 23.15
CA ASN A 205 -0.77 -5.04 24.40
C ASN A 205 0.10 -4.06 25.20
N SER A 206 0.30 -2.85 24.67
CA SER A 206 0.94 -1.75 25.39
C SER A 206 0.13 -1.43 26.64
N THR A 207 0.76 -1.46 27.80
CA THR A 207 0.18 -0.89 29.02
C THR A 207 -0.03 0.60 28.78
N ASN A 208 -1.28 1.06 28.83
CA ASN A 208 -1.55 2.47 29.07
C ASN A 208 -0.99 2.81 30.46
N THR A 209 0.28 3.20 30.55
CA THR A 209 0.74 4.06 31.63
C THR A 209 0.17 5.44 31.34
N SER A 210 -1.14 5.60 31.55
CA SER A 210 -1.62 6.84 32.12
C SER A 210 -1.11 6.82 33.56
N ASP A 211 0.10 7.36 33.74
CA ASP A 211 0.47 7.89 35.04
C ASP A 211 -0.64 8.88 35.40
N ASP A 212 -1.49 8.47 36.34
CA ASP A 212 -2.30 9.40 37.11
C ASP A 212 -1.31 10.33 37.82
N GLU A 213 -0.94 11.43 37.16
CA GLU A 213 -0.25 12.53 37.80
C GLU A 213 -1.20 13.16 38.82
N ASN A 214 -0.76 13.13 40.08
CA ASN A 214 -1.37 13.75 41.26
C ASN A 214 -1.79 15.20 41.07
#